data_AF-A0A0D8Y495-F1
#
_entry.id   AF-A0A0D8Y495-F1
#
_cell.length_a   1.000
_cell.length_b   1.000
_cell.length_c   1.000
_cell.angle_alpha   90.00
_cell.angle_beta   90.00
_cell.angle_gamma   90.00
#
_symmetry.space_group_name_H-M   'P 1'
#
loop_
_entity.id
_entity.type
_entity.pdbx_description
1 polymer ?
#
loop_
_entity_poly.entity_id
_entity_poly.type
_entity_poly.pdbx_seq_one_letter_code
_entity_poly.pdbx_strand_id
1 'polypeptide(L)'
;MAKMECVDRHIFSDEPTTGILESPDFPTPYQSDLSCLYNITTKPSNVIHLTFLSFDLEEINRNSGQCLEAYVLVVVVDRQGKEHIGERQCGTSPPAKVETMQPTVYIQFVSSAPGRHHRGFRIRYEIISEAAIKEPPSYVPDDEKAFQQSCGGSTKKGQLTGEIVSPGYPETFPGNVTCYWLIRVEPNQRVYIRLVHFQLSSTIAECERASLSIIDGYKHDSKTIGKDVTSDLSEARFCGSQLYYMEEGMKSYLSSANRLLVR
;
A
#
# COMPACT_ATOMS: atom_id res chain seq x y z
N MET A 1 25.84 29.26 20.44
CA MET A 1 25.82 28.36 19.25
C MET A 1 24.39 28.31 18.77
N ALA A 2 24.13 28.63 17.51
CA ALA A 2 22.77 28.59 16.97
C ALA A 2 22.31 27.13 16.92
N LYS A 3 21.18 26.83 17.59
CA LYS A 3 20.51 25.55 17.53
C LYS A 3 20.01 25.40 16.09
N MET A 4 20.56 24.45 15.32
CA MET A 4 20.05 24.18 13.97
C MET A 4 18.73 23.41 14.15
N GLU A 5 17.63 24.15 14.21
CA GLU A 5 16.30 23.57 14.21
C GLU A 5 16.02 23.01 12.82
N CYS A 6 15.48 21.79 12.75
CA CYS A 6 14.98 21.32 11.49
C CYS A 6 13.71 22.09 11.13
N VAL A 7 13.74 22.70 9.95
CA VAL A 7 12.61 23.47 9.43
C VAL A 7 11.65 22.51 8.75
N ASP A 8 10.37 22.61 9.09
CA ASP A 8 9.32 21.85 8.43
C ASP A 8 9.34 22.12 6.92
N ARG A 9 9.41 21.05 6.13
CA ARG A 9 9.50 21.14 4.68
C ARG A 9 8.17 20.73 4.07
N HIS A 10 7.53 21.68 3.39
CA HIS A 10 6.35 21.43 2.58
C HIS A 10 6.77 21.28 1.12
N ILE A 11 6.47 20.13 0.54
CA ILE A 11 6.72 19.78 -0.85
C ILE A 11 5.36 19.59 -1.50
N PHE A 12 5.12 20.39 -2.54
CA PHE A 12 3.94 20.28 -3.38
C PHE A 12 4.36 20.20 -4.84
N SER A 13 3.76 19.28 -5.57
CA SER A 13 3.85 19.26 -7.03
C SER A 13 2.57 18.68 -7.63
N ASP A 14 2.05 19.36 -8.64
CA ASP A 14 0.91 18.93 -9.45
C ASP A 14 1.32 17.93 -10.53
N GLU A 15 2.58 17.92 -10.95
CA GLU A 15 3.10 17.01 -11.97
C GLU A 15 3.96 15.89 -11.38
N PRO A 16 4.06 14.74 -12.07
CA PRO A 16 4.98 13.68 -11.68
C PRO A 16 6.41 14.21 -11.56
N THR A 17 7.04 13.95 -10.42
CA THR A 17 8.38 14.45 -10.10
C THR A 17 9.07 13.54 -9.10
N THR A 18 10.38 13.65 -8.99
CA THR A 18 11.17 12.95 -7.98
C THR A 18 12.05 13.93 -7.23
N GLY A 19 12.32 13.64 -5.97
CA GLY A 19 13.24 14.44 -5.18
C GLY A 19 13.85 13.65 -4.03
N ILE A 20 14.73 14.33 -3.30
CA ILE A 20 15.49 13.75 -2.20
C ILE A 20 15.18 14.50 -0.91
N LEU A 21 14.93 13.74 0.14
CA LEU A 21 14.83 14.19 1.51
C LEU A 21 15.99 13.61 2.32
N GLU A 22 16.64 14.47 3.08
CA GLU A 22 17.77 14.11 3.93
C GLU A 22 17.51 14.59 5.35
N SER A 23 17.97 13.82 6.33
CA SER A 23 18.06 14.28 7.70
C SER A 23 18.97 15.52 7.80
N PRO A 24 18.80 16.38 8.82
CA PRO A 24 19.72 17.48 9.08
C PRO A 24 21.17 17.00 9.12
N ASP A 25 22.06 17.81 8.54
CA ASP A 25 23.50 17.58 8.46
C ASP A 25 23.98 16.33 7.69
N PHE A 26 23.08 15.56 7.05
CA PHE A 26 23.47 14.41 6.23
C PHE A 26 24.52 14.82 5.16
N PRO A 27 25.61 14.06 4.96
CA PRO A 27 25.89 12.71 5.48
C PRO A 27 26.67 12.70 6.81
N THR A 28 26.78 13.82 7.51
CA THR A 28 27.38 13.85 8.86
C THR A 28 26.36 13.39 9.92
N PRO A 29 26.80 12.97 11.12
CA PRO A 29 25.89 12.49 12.15
C PRO A 29 24.83 13.52 12.57
N TYR A 30 23.58 13.06 12.71
CA TYR A 30 22.48 13.92 13.13
C TYR A 30 22.62 14.41 14.58
N GLN A 31 22.04 15.57 14.88
CA GLN A 31 22.04 16.17 16.21
C GLN A 31 20.94 15.61 17.14
N SER A 32 21.02 15.93 18.43
CA SER A 32 19.93 15.69 19.38
C SER A 32 18.84 16.74 19.26
N ASP A 33 17.71 16.47 19.91
CA ASP A 33 16.58 17.39 20.07
C ASP A 33 15.94 17.82 18.75
N LEU A 34 15.87 16.91 17.78
CA LEU A 34 15.25 17.12 16.48
C LEU A 34 13.80 16.62 16.48
N SER A 35 12.91 17.41 15.86
CA SER A 35 11.56 17.01 15.50
C SER A 35 11.21 17.65 14.17
N CYS A 36 11.39 16.89 13.09
CA CYS A 36 11.38 17.42 11.73
C CYS A 36 10.19 16.85 10.99
N LEU A 37 9.40 17.70 10.35
CA LEU A 37 8.28 17.28 9.52
C LEU A 37 8.57 17.53 8.03
N TYR A 38 8.44 16.49 7.22
CA TYR A 38 8.44 16.59 5.76
C TYR A 38 7.05 16.23 5.26
N ASN A 39 6.36 17.21 4.69
CA ASN A 39 5.01 17.07 4.19
C ASN A 39 5.04 17.05 2.66
N ILE A 40 4.69 15.92 2.05
CA ILE A 40 4.62 15.76 0.60
C ILE A 40 3.15 15.67 0.19
N THR A 41 2.74 16.59 -0.68
CA THR A 41 1.38 16.67 -1.21
C THR A 41 1.38 16.77 -2.73
N THR A 42 0.38 16.19 -3.38
CA THR A 42 0.19 16.26 -4.83
C THR A 42 -1.29 16.29 -5.20
N LYS A 43 -1.61 16.45 -6.49
CA LYS A 43 -2.99 16.42 -6.98
C LYS A 43 -3.61 15.01 -6.82
N PRO A 44 -4.94 14.88 -6.68
CA PRO A 44 -5.60 13.59 -6.46
C PRO A 44 -5.42 12.52 -7.55
N SER A 45 -4.88 12.86 -8.72
CA SER A 45 -4.57 11.92 -9.81
C SER A 45 -3.14 11.38 -9.77
N ASN A 46 -2.36 11.77 -8.76
CA ASN A 46 -1.01 11.30 -8.53
C ASN A 46 -0.95 10.59 -7.17
N VAL A 47 0.07 9.75 -7.01
CA VAL A 47 0.35 9.06 -5.75
C VAL A 47 1.82 9.24 -5.37
N ILE A 48 2.14 8.98 -4.10
CA ILE A 48 3.49 9.20 -3.56
C ILE A 48 4.13 7.87 -3.18
N HIS A 49 5.31 7.59 -3.71
CA HIS A 49 6.15 6.46 -3.34
C HIS A 49 7.42 6.95 -2.64
N LEU A 50 7.88 6.21 -1.63
CA LEU A 50 9.11 6.49 -0.89
C LEU A 50 10.09 5.33 -0.99
N THR A 51 11.35 5.65 -1.27
CA THR A 51 12.46 4.70 -1.26
C THR A 51 13.56 5.18 -0.33
N PHE A 52 13.92 4.36 0.67
CA PHE A 52 15.01 4.64 1.59
C PHE A 52 16.35 4.27 0.94
N LEU A 53 17.13 5.27 0.54
CA LEU A 53 18.42 5.09 -0.13
C LEU A 53 19.57 4.87 0.87
N SER A 54 19.50 5.55 2.02
CA SER A 54 20.41 5.38 3.15
C SER A 54 19.60 5.51 4.42
N PHE A 55 19.89 4.66 5.40
CA PHE A 55 19.21 4.65 6.69
C PHE A 55 20.18 4.20 7.76
N ASP A 56 20.54 5.11 8.64
CA ASP A 56 21.57 4.93 9.65
C ASP A 56 21.18 5.74 10.87
N LEU A 57 20.33 5.15 11.70
CA LEU A 57 19.81 5.70 12.95
C LEU A 57 20.19 4.79 14.13
N GLU A 58 20.02 5.32 15.34
CA GLU A 58 20.16 4.56 16.59
C GLU A 58 19.38 3.23 16.53
N GLU A 59 19.96 2.18 17.09
CA GLU A 59 19.38 0.83 17.04
C GLU A 59 18.16 0.69 17.96
N ILE A 60 17.43 -0.41 17.78
CA ILE A 60 16.26 -0.72 18.61
C ILE A 60 16.68 -0.88 20.09
N ASN A 61 15.89 -0.32 21.00
CA ASN A 61 16.15 -0.49 22.41
C ASN A 61 15.87 -1.95 22.81
N ARG A 62 16.91 -2.69 23.24
CA ARG A 62 16.82 -4.14 23.49
C ARG A 62 15.85 -4.56 24.60
N ASN A 63 15.55 -3.66 25.55
CA ASN A 63 14.66 -3.98 26.65
C ASN A 63 13.18 -3.83 26.25
N SER A 64 12.87 -2.83 25.43
CA SER A 64 11.49 -2.53 25.00
C SER A 64 11.14 -3.11 23.63
N GLY A 65 12.14 -3.43 22.80
CA GLY A 65 11.93 -3.78 21.40
C GLY A 65 11.34 -2.63 20.59
N GLN A 66 11.66 -1.38 20.93
CA GLN A 66 11.12 -0.18 20.29
C GLN A 66 12.21 0.83 19.91
N CYS A 67 11.92 1.64 18.91
CA CYS A 67 12.73 2.78 18.50
C CYS A 67 12.40 3.99 19.37
N LEU A 68 13.25 4.26 20.36
CA LEU A 68 13.00 5.29 21.39
C LEU A 68 13.77 6.59 21.14
N GLU A 69 15.04 6.50 20.76
CA GLU A 69 15.94 7.67 20.74
C GLU A 69 15.93 8.40 19.40
N ALA A 70 16.09 7.67 18.30
CA ALA A 70 16.01 8.23 16.95
C ALA A 70 15.13 7.35 16.08
N TYR A 71 14.14 7.94 15.42
CA TYR A 71 13.25 7.20 14.53
C TYR A 71 12.65 8.05 13.43
N VAL A 72 12.33 7.39 12.32
CA VAL A 72 11.46 7.92 11.27
C VAL A 72 10.07 7.30 11.39
N LEU A 73 9.05 8.13 11.25
CA LEU A 73 7.65 7.76 11.20
C LEU A 73 7.09 8.18 9.85
N VAL A 74 6.48 7.26 9.12
CA VAL A 74 5.75 7.58 7.88
C VAL A 74 4.26 7.56 8.20
N VAL A 75 3.58 8.67 7.95
CA VAL A 75 2.14 8.80 8.11
C VAL A 75 1.54 9.01 6.73
N VAL A 76 0.63 8.12 6.34
CA VAL A 76 -0.06 8.21 5.07
C VAL A 76 -1.45 8.78 5.32
N VAL A 77 -1.83 9.85 4.63
CA VAL A 77 -3.16 10.44 4.77
C VAL A 77 -4.05 9.93 3.65
N ASP A 78 -5.15 9.27 4.01
CA ASP A 78 -6.07 8.77 3.01
C ASP A 78 -6.94 9.88 2.40
N ARG A 79 -7.69 9.52 1.35
CA ARG A 79 -8.61 10.43 0.66
C ARG A 79 -9.76 10.95 1.54
N GLN A 80 -10.01 10.35 2.71
CA GLN A 80 -11.00 10.83 3.68
C GLN A 80 -10.38 11.76 4.74
N GLY A 81 -9.06 11.98 4.66
CA GLY A 81 -8.31 12.78 5.63
C GLY A 81 -7.92 12.01 6.90
N LYS A 82 -8.12 10.69 6.94
CA LYS A 82 -7.68 9.87 8.07
C LYS A 82 -6.17 9.60 7.93
N GLU A 83 -5.46 9.85 9.03
CA GLU A 83 -4.04 9.57 9.15
C GLU A 83 -3.79 8.11 9.52
N HIS A 84 -2.98 7.44 8.70
CA HIS A 84 -2.52 6.07 8.92
C HIS A 84 -1.07 6.12 9.37
N ILE A 85 -0.89 6.05 10.68
CA ILE A 85 0.41 6.17 11.32
C ILE A 85 1.14 4.83 11.20
N GLY A 86 2.31 4.84 10.56
CA GLY A 86 3.21 3.69 10.48
C GLY A 86 3.91 3.38 11.80
N GLU A 87 4.80 2.40 11.77
CA GLU A 87 5.65 2.09 12.92
C GLU A 87 6.84 3.05 13.00
N ARG A 88 7.43 3.18 14.20
CA ARG A 88 8.70 3.87 14.36
C ARG A 88 9.82 3.01 13.78
N GLN A 89 10.57 3.57 12.84
CA GLN A 89 11.66 2.88 12.15
C GLN A 89 13.00 3.43 12.63
N CYS A 90 13.94 2.55 12.96
CA CYS A 90 15.27 2.89 13.44
C CYS A 90 16.28 1.77 13.10
N GLY A 91 17.54 1.93 13.48
CA GLY A 91 18.65 1.06 13.12
C GLY A 91 19.31 1.40 11.78
N THR A 92 20.11 0.45 11.30
CA THR A 92 21.06 0.67 10.19
C THR A 92 20.68 -0.02 8.87
N SER A 93 19.58 -0.76 8.85
CA SER A 93 19.02 -1.35 7.63
C SER A 93 17.95 -0.43 7.03
N PRO A 94 18.02 -0.10 5.73
CA PRO A 94 16.95 0.61 5.04
C PRO A 94 15.60 -0.13 5.18
N PRO A 95 14.52 0.58 5.57
CA PRO A 95 13.17 0.05 5.55
C PRO A 95 12.71 -0.34 4.14
N ALA A 96 11.64 -1.14 4.06
CA ALA A 96 10.98 -1.43 2.79
C ALA A 96 10.46 -0.15 2.13
N LYS A 97 10.44 -0.13 0.79
CA LYS A 97 9.81 0.96 0.03
C LYS A 97 8.34 1.10 0.45
N VAL A 98 7.86 2.34 0.50
CA VAL A 98 6.46 2.64 0.80
C VAL A 98 5.78 3.05 -0.50
N GLU A 99 4.92 2.19 -1.01
CA GLU A 99 4.14 2.44 -2.24
C GLU A 99 2.70 2.74 -1.84
N THR A 100 2.33 4.02 -1.83
CA THR A 100 0.97 4.43 -1.47
C THR A 100 0.10 4.59 -2.70
N MET A 101 -1.21 4.58 -2.48
CA MET A 101 -2.18 5.10 -3.45
C MET A 101 -2.70 6.48 -3.05
N GLN A 102 -1.97 7.19 -2.19
CA GLN A 102 -2.44 8.43 -1.59
C GLN A 102 -1.69 9.65 -2.12
N PRO A 103 -2.37 10.81 -2.19
CA PRO A 103 -1.76 12.05 -2.65
C PRO A 103 -1.04 12.81 -1.54
N THR A 104 -1.02 12.30 -0.30
CA THR A 104 -0.45 12.99 0.86
C THR A 104 0.26 12.03 1.80
N VAL A 105 1.52 12.34 2.11
CA VAL A 105 2.36 11.60 3.04
C VAL A 105 3.14 12.58 3.92
N TYR A 106 3.16 12.31 5.22
CA TYR A 106 4.04 12.97 6.18
C TYR A 106 5.17 12.03 6.58
N ILE A 107 6.37 12.57 6.70
CA ILE A 107 7.52 11.88 7.26
C ILE A 107 7.96 12.70 8.46
N GLN A 108 7.96 12.09 9.64
CA GLN A 108 8.47 12.71 10.85
C GLN A 108 9.79 12.06 11.24
N PHE A 109 10.82 12.88 11.45
CA PHE A 109 12.07 12.42 12.05
C PHE A 109 12.19 13.00 13.45
N VAL A 110 12.36 12.14 14.45
CA VAL A 110 12.55 12.54 15.84
C VAL A 110 13.88 11.98 16.34
N SER A 111 14.64 12.80 17.05
CA SER A 111 15.89 12.42 17.71
C SER A 111 15.99 13.08 19.08
N SER A 112 16.10 12.30 20.16
CA SER A 112 16.31 12.80 21.53
C SER A 112 17.78 12.75 21.98
N ALA A 113 18.66 12.11 21.21
CA ALA A 113 20.08 11.96 21.52
C ALA A 113 20.93 12.12 20.25
N PRO A 114 22.18 12.62 20.35
CA PRO A 114 22.99 12.83 19.15
C PRO A 114 23.39 11.49 18.54
N GLY A 115 23.35 11.38 17.21
CA GLY A 115 23.64 10.14 16.51
C GLY A 115 25.07 9.63 16.69
N ARG A 116 26.03 10.51 17.00
CA ARG A 116 27.49 10.31 17.17
C ARG A 116 28.20 9.59 16.01
N HIS A 117 27.75 8.40 15.67
CA HIS A 117 28.21 7.55 14.57
C HIS A 117 27.12 7.31 13.51
N HIS A 118 25.88 7.72 13.77
CA HIS A 118 24.74 7.52 12.88
C HIS A 118 24.49 8.76 12.01
N ARG A 119 24.60 8.58 10.69
CA ARG A 119 24.56 9.66 9.68
C ARG A 119 23.17 10.17 9.35
N GLY A 120 22.13 9.46 9.80
CA GLY A 120 20.75 9.79 9.49
C GLY A 120 20.22 9.06 8.26
N PHE A 121 19.38 9.72 7.48
CA PHE A 121 18.72 9.08 6.35
C PHE A 121 18.76 9.91 5.07
N ARG A 122 18.60 9.21 3.95
CA ARG A 122 18.35 9.78 2.63
C ARG A 122 17.20 9.01 1.99
N ILE A 123 16.08 9.69 1.75
CA ILE A 123 14.86 9.15 1.17
C ILE A 123 14.65 9.79 -0.21
N ARG A 124 14.37 8.96 -1.22
CA ARG A 124 13.84 9.43 -2.50
C ARG A 124 12.32 9.37 -2.44
N TYR A 125 11.66 10.48 -2.77
CA TYR A 125 10.23 10.47 -3.05
C TYR A 125 10.00 10.52 -4.55
N GLU A 126 8.92 9.87 -4.98
CA GLU A 126 8.45 9.87 -6.36
C GLU A 126 6.95 10.17 -6.33
N ILE A 127 6.57 11.29 -6.94
CA ILE A 127 5.20 11.61 -7.30
C ILE A 127 4.99 11.01 -8.68
N ILE A 128 4.09 10.04 -8.79
CA ILE A 128 3.79 9.36 -10.04
C ILE A 128 2.32 9.53 -10.39
N SER A 129 2.02 9.60 -11.68
CA SER A 129 0.63 9.59 -12.13
C SER A 129 -0.02 8.26 -11.76
N GLU A 130 -1.19 8.28 -11.13
CA GLU A 130 -1.93 7.08 -10.74
C GLU A 130 -2.25 6.21 -11.97
N ALA A 131 -2.51 6.84 -13.11
CA ALA A 131 -2.79 6.17 -14.38
C ALA A 131 -1.59 5.38 -14.91
N ALA A 132 -0.36 5.74 -14.53
CA ALA A 132 0.87 5.06 -14.96
C ALA A 132 1.13 3.76 -14.20
N ILE A 133 0.49 3.55 -13.05
CA ILE A 133 0.61 2.30 -12.30
C ILE A 133 0.01 1.18 -13.17
N LYS A 134 0.58 -0.01 -13.14
CA LYS A 134 0.06 -1.17 -13.89
C LYS A 134 -0.48 -2.23 -12.94
N GLU A 135 -1.31 -3.10 -13.48
CA GLU A 135 -1.72 -4.34 -12.84
C GLU A 135 -0.52 -5.28 -12.64
N PRO A 136 -0.54 -6.11 -11.57
CA PRO A 136 0.33 -7.26 -11.48
C PRO A 136 0.04 -8.24 -12.63
N PRO A 137 1.06 -8.96 -13.14
CA PRO A 137 0.85 -9.95 -14.19
C PRO A 137 0.05 -11.16 -13.65
N SER A 138 -0.96 -11.59 -14.40
CA SER A 138 -1.59 -12.90 -14.19
C SER A 138 -0.60 -14.02 -14.48
N TYR A 139 -0.70 -15.10 -13.71
CA TYR A 139 0.04 -16.34 -13.89
C TYR A 139 -0.89 -17.44 -14.37
N VAL A 140 -0.60 -17.98 -15.56
CA VAL A 140 -1.28 -19.15 -16.13
C VAL A 140 -0.19 -20.15 -16.57
N PRO A 141 -0.21 -21.39 -16.06
CA PRO A 141 0.70 -22.44 -16.50
C PRO A 141 0.58 -22.76 -18.01
N ASP A 142 1.65 -23.29 -18.60
CA ASP A 142 1.69 -23.62 -20.04
C ASP A 142 0.65 -24.67 -20.45
N ASP A 143 0.33 -25.61 -19.56
CA ASP A 143 -0.70 -26.64 -19.75
C ASP A 143 -2.13 -26.06 -19.72
N GLU A 144 -2.31 -24.89 -19.11
CA GLU A 144 -3.60 -24.18 -19.01
C GLU A 144 -3.68 -22.94 -19.92
N LYS A 145 -2.80 -22.87 -20.93
CA LYS A 145 -2.67 -21.71 -21.83
C LYS A 145 -3.96 -21.33 -22.56
N ALA A 146 -4.91 -22.24 -22.70
CA ALA A 146 -6.24 -21.97 -23.22
C ALA A 146 -6.98 -20.85 -22.43
N PHE A 147 -6.67 -20.72 -21.14
CA PHE A 147 -7.30 -19.75 -20.23
C PHE A 147 -6.58 -18.40 -20.13
N GLN A 148 -5.45 -18.23 -20.83
CA GLN A 148 -4.62 -17.02 -20.78
C GLN A 148 -5.40 -15.74 -21.09
N GLN A 149 -6.33 -15.78 -22.04
CA GLN A 149 -7.11 -14.61 -22.46
C GLN A 149 -8.24 -14.23 -21.49
N SER A 150 -8.72 -15.19 -20.69
CA SER A 150 -9.77 -14.98 -19.68
C SER A 150 -9.23 -14.67 -18.28
N CYS A 151 -7.92 -14.82 -18.07
CA CYS A 151 -7.29 -14.69 -16.75
C CYS A 151 -6.71 -13.30 -16.55
N GLY A 152 -7.51 -12.42 -15.96
CA GLY A 152 -7.13 -11.03 -15.65
C GLY A 152 -7.57 -10.03 -16.72
N GLY A 153 -7.15 -8.78 -16.54
CA GLY A 153 -7.43 -7.68 -17.46
C GLY A 153 -7.63 -6.35 -16.75
N SER A 154 -8.09 -5.35 -17.49
CA SER A 154 -8.40 -4.03 -16.92
C SER A 154 -9.61 -3.41 -17.58
N THR A 155 -10.26 -2.49 -16.87
CA THR A 155 -11.38 -1.71 -17.43
C THR A 155 -10.90 -0.78 -18.53
N LYS A 156 -11.76 -0.57 -19.54
CA LYS A 156 -11.50 0.42 -20.59
C LYS A 156 -11.79 1.82 -20.06
N LYS A 157 -11.10 2.83 -20.62
CA LYS A 157 -11.38 4.23 -20.29
C LYS A 157 -12.85 4.57 -20.58
N GLY A 158 -13.52 5.21 -19.62
CA GLY A 158 -14.94 5.56 -19.70
C GLY A 158 -15.92 4.40 -19.43
N GLN A 159 -15.44 3.20 -19.14
CA GLN A 159 -16.29 2.06 -18.76
C GLN A 159 -16.81 2.25 -17.34
N LEU A 160 -18.13 2.35 -17.19
CA LEU A 160 -18.79 2.55 -15.88
C LEU A 160 -19.36 1.27 -15.28
N THR A 161 -19.51 0.22 -16.08
CA THR A 161 -20.06 -1.08 -15.68
C THR A 161 -19.30 -2.21 -16.36
N GLY A 162 -19.28 -3.38 -15.75
CA GLY A 162 -18.64 -4.57 -16.31
C GLY A 162 -18.90 -5.80 -15.46
N GLU A 163 -18.46 -6.94 -15.97
CA GLU A 163 -18.53 -8.22 -15.29
C GLU A 163 -17.14 -8.86 -15.32
N ILE A 164 -16.76 -9.47 -14.20
CA ILE A 164 -15.54 -10.27 -14.08
C ILE A 164 -15.99 -11.71 -13.96
N VAL A 165 -15.49 -12.56 -14.85
CA VAL A 165 -15.73 -14.00 -14.84
C VAL A 165 -14.42 -14.73 -14.62
N SER A 166 -14.46 -15.77 -13.79
CA SER A 166 -13.30 -16.65 -13.63
C SER A 166 -13.04 -17.41 -14.94
N PRO A 167 -11.77 -17.74 -15.25
CA PRO A 167 -11.47 -18.60 -16.39
C PRO A 167 -12.24 -19.92 -16.30
N GLY A 168 -12.81 -20.39 -17.41
CA GLY A 168 -13.59 -21.62 -17.47
C GLY A 168 -15.06 -21.49 -17.07
N TYR A 169 -15.51 -20.35 -16.52
CA TYR A 169 -16.91 -20.15 -16.16
C TYR A 169 -17.85 -20.34 -17.39
N PRO A 170 -18.99 -21.05 -17.25
CA PRO A 170 -19.61 -21.56 -16.02
C PRO A 170 -19.11 -22.93 -15.54
N GLU A 171 -18.17 -23.55 -16.27
CA GLU A 171 -17.55 -24.82 -15.91
C GLU A 171 -16.45 -24.64 -14.85
N THR A 172 -15.63 -25.67 -14.65
CA THR A 172 -14.55 -25.68 -13.66
C THR A 172 -13.40 -24.74 -14.07
N PHE A 173 -12.91 -23.96 -13.11
CA PHE A 173 -11.72 -23.14 -13.28
C PHE A 173 -10.42 -23.97 -13.28
N PRO A 174 -9.36 -23.54 -13.98
CA PRO A 174 -8.08 -24.25 -14.03
C PRO A 174 -7.34 -24.24 -12.69
N GLY A 175 -6.54 -25.28 -12.45
CA GLY A 175 -5.68 -25.38 -11.28
C GLY A 175 -4.42 -24.51 -11.39
N ASN A 176 -3.87 -24.08 -10.26
CA ASN A 176 -2.60 -23.34 -10.17
C ASN A 176 -2.54 -22.05 -11.02
N VAL A 177 -3.68 -21.40 -11.22
CA VAL A 177 -3.79 -20.12 -11.92
C VAL A 177 -3.94 -18.98 -10.90
N THR A 178 -3.36 -17.81 -11.19
CA THR A 178 -3.58 -16.57 -10.44
C THR A 178 -3.90 -15.45 -11.41
N CYS A 179 -5.10 -14.91 -11.34
CA CYS A 179 -5.56 -13.87 -12.26
C CYS A 179 -5.58 -12.51 -11.56
N TYR A 180 -5.30 -11.43 -12.29
CA TYR A 180 -5.41 -10.08 -11.76
C TYR A 180 -6.29 -9.23 -12.66
N TRP A 181 -7.38 -8.69 -12.11
CA TRP A 181 -8.23 -7.71 -12.77
C TRP A 181 -8.08 -6.35 -12.10
N LEU A 182 -7.59 -5.38 -12.86
CA LEU A 182 -7.44 -4.01 -12.42
C LEU A 182 -8.65 -3.18 -12.84
N ILE A 183 -9.48 -2.83 -11.86
CA ILE A 183 -10.66 -2.02 -12.10
C ILE A 183 -10.30 -0.56 -11.86
N ARG A 184 -10.48 0.27 -12.89
CA ARG A 184 -10.24 1.72 -12.90
C ARG A 184 -11.40 2.48 -13.51
N VAL A 185 -11.82 3.51 -12.82
CA VAL A 185 -12.79 4.50 -13.28
C VAL A 185 -12.18 5.91 -13.19
N GLU A 186 -12.88 6.91 -13.71
CA GLU A 186 -12.35 8.28 -13.75
C GLU A 186 -12.20 8.87 -12.32
N PRO A 187 -11.33 9.89 -12.13
CA PRO A 187 -11.18 10.56 -10.84
C PRO A 187 -12.54 11.03 -10.30
N ASN A 188 -12.77 10.83 -9.00
CA ASN A 188 -14.02 11.11 -8.25
C ASN A 188 -15.16 10.09 -8.42
N GLN A 189 -14.95 9.02 -9.18
CA GLN A 189 -15.88 7.89 -9.18
C GLN A 189 -15.48 6.85 -8.12
N ARG A 190 -16.44 6.03 -7.68
CA ARG A 190 -16.21 4.91 -6.77
C ARG A 190 -16.54 3.60 -7.43
N VAL A 191 -15.79 2.57 -7.10
CA VAL A 191 -16.04 1.21 -7.59
C VAL A 191 -16.86 0.44 -6.57
N TYR A 192 -17.98 -0.13 -7.00
CA TYR A 192 -18.77 -1.08 -6.22
C TYR A 192 -18.73 -2.44 -6.92
N ILE A 193 -18.33 -3.47 -6.18
CA ILE A 193 -18.27 -4.86 -6.63
C ILE A 193 -19.32 -5.66 -5.88
N ARG A 194 -20.06 -6.51 -6.60
CA ARG A 194 -21.03 -7.45 -6.03
C ARG A 194 -20.78 -8.84 -6.60
N LEU A 195 -20.71 -9.84 -5.72
CA LEU A 195 -20.65 -11.25 -6.07
C LEU A 195 -22.05 -11.74 -6.45
N VAL A 196 -22.19 -12.21 -7.69
CA VAL A 196 -23.46 -12.74 -8.22
C VAL A 196 -23.49 -14.25 -8.11
N HIS A 197 -22.48 -14.93 -8.65
CA HIS A 197 -22.29 -16.38 -8.53
C HIS A 197 -20.93 -16.67 -7.87
N PHE A 198 -20.93 -17.47 -6.82
CA PHE A 198 -19.71 -17.73 -6.04
C PHE A 198 -19.64 -19.18 -5.54
N GLN A 199 -18.73 -19.94 -6.12
CA GLN A 199 -18.46 -21.34 -5.78
C GLN A 199 -16.99 -21.67 -6.09
N LEU A 200 -16.12 -21.55 -5.09
CA LEU A 200 -14.69 -21.85 -5.22
C LEU A 200 -14.30 -23.18 -4.54
N SER A 201 -14.88 -23.46 -3.36
CA SER A 201 -14.72 -24.73 -2.65
C SER A 201 -16.01 -25.09 -1.90
N SER A 202 -16.15 -26.35 -1.53
CA SER A 202 -17.23 -26.83 -0.67
C SER A 202 -17.15 -26.27 0.75
N THR A 203 -15.95 -25.96 1.25
CA THR A 203 -15.76 -25.48 2.63
C THR A 203 -14.83 -24.28 2.73
N ILE A 204 -15.03 -23.46 3.77
CA ILE A 204 -14.15 -22.33 4.10
C ILE A 204 -12.79 -22.76 4.68
N ALA A 205 -12.62 -24.04 5.07
CA ALA A 205 -11.32 -24.53 5.53
C ALA A 205 -10.28 -24.64 4.40
N GLU A 206 -10.73 -24.55 3.15
CA GLU A 206 -9.91 -24.70 1.95
C GLU A 206 -9.62 -23.35 1.25
N CYS A 207 -9.66 -22.22 1.96
CA CYS A 207 -9.34 -20.90 1.40
C CYS A 207 -7.94 -20.80 0.79
N GLU A 208 -7.02 -21.67 1.21
CA GLU A 208 -5.67 -21.78 0.65
C GLU A 208 -5.65 -22.49 -0.72
N ARG A 209 -6.72 -23.19 -1.10
CA ARG A 209 -6.84 -23.84 -2.42
C ARG A 209 -7.40 -22.90 -3.48
N ALA A 210 -8.41 -22.11 -3.11
CA ALA A 210 -9.02 -21.14 -3.99
C ALA A 210 -9.63 -20.00 -3.15
N SER A 211 -9.27 -18.77 -3.50
CA SER A 211 -9.83 -17.56 -2.91
C SER A 211 -9.95 -16.46 -3.94
N LEU A 212 -10.93 -15.59 -3.75
CA LEU A 212 -11.09 -14.33 -4.45
C LEU A 212 -10.76 -13.21 -3.48
N SER A 213 -9.90 -12.28 -3.89
CA SER A 213 -9.43 -11.19 -3.06
C SER A 213 -9.71 -9.86 -3.74
N ILE A 214 -10.36 -8.94 -3.03
CA ILE A 214 -10.55 -7.56 -3.46
C ILE A 214 -9.63 -6.68 -2.63
N ILE A 215 -8.62 -6.11 -3.29
CA ILE A 215 -7.59 -5.28 -2.67
C ILE A 215 -7.89 -3.82 -3.03
N ASP A 216 -8.28 -3.03 -2.04
CA ASP A 216 -8.44 -1.60 -2.20
C ASP A 216 -7.11 -0.91 -1.88
N GLY A 217 -6.42 -0.47 -2.94
CA GLY A 217 -5.13 0.18 -2.81
C GLY A 217 -5.18 1.48 -2.00
N TYR A 218 -6.35 2.12 -1.88
CA TYR A 218 -6.53 3.32 -1.05
C TYR A 218 -6.82 2.99 0.42
N LYS A 219 -7.12 1.73 0.73
CA LYS A 219 -7.27 1.29 2.10
C LYS A 219 -5.88 1.05 2.69
N HIS A 220 -5.35 2.08 3.34
CA HIS A 220 -4.31 1.88 4.33
C HIS A 220 -5.01 1.56 5.64
N ASP A 221 -4.73 0.41 6.25
CA ASP A 221 -5.08 0.17 7.64
C ASP A 221 -3.76 -0.04 8.39
N SER A 222 -3.59 0.67 9.50
CA SER A 222 -2.39 0.52 10.34
C SER A 222 -2.34 -0.91 10.86
N LYS A 223 -1.30 -1.66 10.49
CA LYS A 223 -0.92 -2.89 11.20
C LYS A 223 -0.67 -2.52 12.67
N THR A 224 -1.63 -2.73 13.55
CA THR A 224 -1.34 -2.87 14.97
C THR A 224 -0.72 -4.25 15.17
N ILE A 225 0.61 -4.35 15.11
CA ILE A 225 1.31 -5.62 15.31
C ILE A 225 1.24 -6.00 16.80
N GLY A 226 0.35 -6.95 17.08
CA GLY A 226 0.22 -7.62 18.36
C GLY A 226 -0.36 -9.01 18.14
N LYS A 227 0.50 -9.92 17.64
CA LYS A 227 0.24 -11.34 17.32
C LYS A 227 -0.56 -11.62 16.05
N ASP A 228 -0.05 -12.61 15.33
CA ASP A 228 -0.48 -13.24 14.07
C ASP A 228 -0.10 -12.56 12.75
N VAL A 229 0.76 -13.26 12.01
CA VAL A 229 1.07 -13.04 10.60
C VAL A 229 -0.02 -13.75 9.79
N THR A 230 -1.24 -13.23 9.81
CA THR A 230 -2.29 -13.54 8.83
C THR A 230 -3.34 -12.41 8.78
N SER A 231 -3.72 -12.02 7.56
CA SER A 231 -4.77 -11.05 7.14
C SER A 231 -4.38 -9.56 7.00
N ASP A 232 -4.08 -9.21 5.76
CA ASP A 232 -4.08 -7.86 5.19
C ASP A 232 -5.46 -7.19 5.37
N LEU A 233 -5.56 -6.17 6.22
CA LEU A 233 -6.80 -5.39 6.38
C LEU A 233 -7.09 -4.45 5.19
N SER A 234 -6.23 -4.40 4.17
CA SER A 234 -6.51 -3.76 2.88
C SER A 234 -7.23 -4.68 1.87
N GLU A 235 -7.43 -5.95 2.23
CA GLU A 235 -7.95 -7.00 1.35
C GLU A 235 -9.25 -7.61 1.92
N ALA A 236 -10.32 -7.64 1.13
CA ALA A 236 -11.48 -8.49 1.39
C ALA A 236 -11.28 -9.84 0.70
N ARG A 237 -11.11 -10.91 1.49
CA ARG A 237 -10.89 -12.28 1.00
C ARG A 237 -12.16 -13.11 1.10
N PHE A 238 -12.53 -13.74 -0.01
CA PHE A 238 -13.68 -14.63 -0.15
C PHE A 238 -13.22 -16.03 -0.54
N CYS A 239 -13.86 -17.06 0.00
CA CYS A 239 -13.55 -18.47 -0.28
C CYS A 239 -14.75 -19.37 0.07
N GLY A 240 -14.70 -20.63 -0.37
CA GLY A 240 -15.81 -21.56 -0.19
C GLY A 240 -16.95 -21.28 -1.19
N SER A 241 -18.18 -21.30 -0.70
CA SER A 241 -19.40 -21.11 -1.50
C SER A 241 -20.24 -19.93 -1.04
N GLN A 242 -21.18 -19.51 -1.88
CA GLN A 242 -22.15 -18.45 -1.56
C GLN A 242 -22.97 -18.71 -0.27
N LEU A 243 -23.05 -19.95 0.21
CA LEU A 243 -23.80 -20.31 1.43
C LEU A 243 -23.17 -19.72 2.70
N TYR A 244 -21.87 -19.41 2.68
CA TYR A 244 -21.17 -18.79 3.81
C TYR A 244 -21.41 -17.28 3.91
N TYR A 245 -21.95 -16.66 2.85
CA TYR A 245 -22.17 -15.23 2.77
C TYR A 245 -23.69 -14.99 2.69
N MET A 246 -24.39 -14.96 3.82
CA MET A 246 -25.85 -14.91 3.79
C MET A 246 -26.42 -13.50 3.57
N GLU A 247 -25.69 -12.47 3.99
CA GLU A 247 -26.12 -11.07 3.88
C GLU A 247 -25.58 -10.42 2.60
N GLU A 248 -26.33 -9.49 2.00
CA GLU A 248 -25.88 -8.78 0.79
C GLU A 248 -24.57 -8.00 1.03
N GLY A 249 -24.41 -7.41 2.21
CA GLY A 249 -23.18 -6.71 2.59
C GLY A 249 -21.95 -7.62 2.55
N MET A 250 -22.11 -8.90 2.90
CA MET A 250 -21.04 -9.90 2.86
C MET A 250 -20.69 -10.36 1.43
N LYS A 251 -21.51 -10.04 0.42
CA LYS A 251 -21.27 -10.36 -0.99
C LYS A 251 -20.84 -9.15 -1.80
N SER A 252 -20.48 -8.05 -1.16
CA SER A 252 -20.18 -6.81 -1.85
C SER A 252 -18.99 -6.10 -1.25
N TYR A 253 -18.38 -5.24 -2.06
CA TYR A 253 -17.28 -4.39 -1.65
C TYR A 253 -17.45 -3.01 -2.28
N LEU A 254 -17.37 -1.96 -1.46
CA LEU A 254 -17.39 -0.58 -1.92
C LEU A 254 -16.02 0.04 -1.70
N SER A 255 -15.36 0.43 -2.79
CA SER A 255 -14.10 1.15 -2.71
C SER A 255 -14.28 2.57 -2.17
N SER A 256 -13.25 3.05 -1.50
CA SER A 256 -13.15 4.46 -1.14
C SER A 256 -12.94 5.39 -2.35
N ALA A 257 -12.45 4.87 -3.48
CA ALA A 257 -12.16 5.66 -4.68
C ALA A 257 -12.25 4.85 -5.98
N ASN A 258 -11.50 5.27 -7.01
CA ASN A 258 -11.71 4.94 -8.41
C ASN A 258 -10.90 3.73 -8.89
N ARG A 259 -10.27 2.97 -7.99
CA ARG A 259 -9.39 1.86 -8.34
C ARG A 259 -9.43 0.72 -7.34
N LEU A 260 -9.54 -0.50 -7.85
CA LEU A 260 -9.42 -1.75 -7.11
C LEU A 260 -8.57 -2.76 -7.89
N LEU A 261 -7.92 -3.66 -7.17
CA LEU A 261 -7.32 -4.86 -7.75
C LEU A 261 -8.12 -6.07 -7.26
N VAL A 262 -8.58 -6.89 -8.19
CA VAL A 262 -9.24 -8.17 -7.91
C VAL A 262 -8.26 -9.29 -8.26
N ARG A 263 -8.02 -10.21 -7.32
CA ARG A 263 -7.14 -11.37 -7.48
C ARG A 263 -7.92 -12.67 -7.31
#